data_AF-A0A930YQS3-F1
#
_entry.id   AF-A0A930YQS3-F1
#
_cell.length_a   1.000
_cell.length_b   1.000
_cell.length_c   1.000
_cell.angle_alpha   90.00
_cell.angle_beta   90.00
_cell.angle_gamma   90.00
#
_symmetry.space_group_name_H-M   'P 1'
#
loop_
_entity.id
_entity.type
_entity.pdbx_description
1 polymer ?
#
loop_
_entity_poly.entity_id
_entity_poly.type
_entity_poly.pdbx_seq_one_letter_code
_entity_poly.pdbx_strand_id
1 'polypeptide(L)'
;MATLKEVKVGESCTVAALKGVGAVKRRIMDMGLTKGTEVHVKKVAPLGDPIELTVRGYELSIRKDEAASIEVVDVHKVEEA
;
A
#
# COMPACT_ATOMS: atom_id res chain seq x y z
N MET A 1 6.88 -1.51 13.49
CA MET A 1 6.01 -0.66 12.65
C MET A 1 5.41 -1.54 11.59
N ALA A 2 4.11 -1.40 11.34
CA ALA A 2 3.41 -2.21 10.34
C ALA A 2 3.79 -1.78 8.91
N THR A 3 3.70 -2.70 7.96
CA THR A 3 3.94 -2.43 6.53
C THR A 3 2.69 -2.66 5.69
N LEU A 4 2.65 -2.08 4.49
CA LEU A 4 1.53 -2.26 3.57
C LEU A 4 1.29 -3.74 3.21
N LYS A 5 2.34 -4.58 3.24
CA LYS A 5 2.25 -6.03 3.04
C LYS A 5 1.41 -6.74 4.11
N GLU A 6 1.28 -6.17 5.30
CA GLU A 6 0.58 -6.78 6.46
C GLU A 6 -0.89 -6.34 6.55
N VAL A 7 -1.29 -5.34 5.78
CA VAL A 7 -2.66 -4.82 5.73
C VAL A 7 -3.56 -5.81 5.01
N LYS A 8 -4.71 -6.12 5.59
CA LYS A 8 -5.61 -7.14 5.03
C LYS A 8 -6.50 -6.55 3.95
N VAL A 9 -6.99 -7.44 3.09
CA VAL A 9 -8.03 -7.09 2.11
C VAL A 9 -9.25 -6.52 2.84
N GLY A 10 -9.78 -5.39 2.34
CA GLY A 10 -10.90 -4.66 2.95
C GLY A 10 -10.47 -3.63 4.00
N GLU A 11 -9.19 -3.50 4.30
CA GLU A 11 -8.67 -2.48 5.22
C GLU A 11 -8.06 -1.29 4.46
N SER A 12 -8.12 -0.13 5.09
CA SER A 12 -7.42 1.10 4.69
C SER A 12 -6.33 1.45 5.68
N CYS A 13 -5.30 2.12 5.19
CA CYS A 13 -4.18 2.58 6.00
C CYS A 13 -3.58 3.87 5.40
N THR A 14 -2.77 4.56 6.19
CA THR A 14 -2.06 5.76 5.76
C THR A 14 -0.56 5.50 5.66
N VAL A 15 0.07 5.90 4.55
CA VAL A 15 1.52 5.77 4.37
C VAL A 15 2.26 6.68 5.36
N ALA A 16 3.06 6.06 6.23
CA ALA A 16 3.88 6.77 7.22
C ALA A 16 5.27 7.11 6.68
N ALA A 17 5.93 6.15 6.03
CA ALA A 17 7.27 6.30 5.47
C ALA A 17 7.57 5.26 4.39
N LEU A 18 8.58 5.55 3.57
CA LEU A 18 9.11 4.62 2.57
C LEU A 18 10.53 4.22 2.95
N LYS A 19 10.73 2.93 3.22
CA LYS A 19 12.05 2.29 3.38
C LYS A 19 12.67 2.04 2.02
N GLY A 20 14.00 2.07 1.98
CA GLY A 20 14.78 1.86 0.76
C GLY A 20 15.43 3.13 0.20
N VAL A 21 16.40 2.90 -0.68
CA VAL A 21 17.24 3.93 -1.30
C VAL A 21 17.21 3.74 -2.81
N GLY A 22 17.27 4.85 -3.57
CA GLY A 22 17.39 4.82 -5.03
C GLY A 22 16.08 4.66 -5.80
N ALA A 23 16.12 3.89 -6.89
CA ALA A 23 15.09 3.87 -7.93
C ALA A 23 13.72 3.34 -7.46
N VAL A 24 13.70 2.36 -6.55
CA VAL A 24 12.44 1.75 -6.07
C VAL A 24 11.60 2.77 -5.30
N LYS A 25 12.22 3.50 -4.37
CA LYS A 25 11.54 4.55 -3.61
C LYS A 25 10.98 5.63 -4.54
N ARG A 26 11.74 6.03 -5.56
CA ARG A 26 11.30 7.03 -6.53
C ARG A 26 10.10 6.55 -7.33
N ARG A 27 10.16 5.33 -7.86
CA ARG A 27 9.03 4.72 -8.58
C ARG A 27 7.77 4.62 -7.71
N ILE A 28 7.89 4.21 -6.44
CA ILE A 28 6.74 4.16 -5.51
C ILE A 28 6.12 5.55 -5.32
N MET A 29 6.95 6.59 -5.17
CA MET A 29 6.47 7.97 -5.10
C MET A 29 5.83 8.45 -6.40
N ASP A 30 6.39 8.09 -7.56
CA ASP A 30 5.85 8.42 -8.89
C ASP A 30 4.48 7.75 -9.12
N MET A 31 4.27 6.56 -8.53
CA MET A 31 2.97 5.87 -8.45
C MET A 31 2.05 6.47 -7.36
N GLY A 32 2.35 7.63 -6.79
CA GLY A 32 1.45 8.33 -5.86
C GLY A 32 1.39 7.77 -4.42
N LEU A 33 2.19 6.75 -4.09
CA LEU A 33 2.31 6.20 -2.73
C LEU A 33 3.30 7.04 -1.92
N THR A 34 2.85 8.23 -1.51
CA THR A 34 3.63 9.21 -0.75
C THR A 34 3.19 9.27 0.72
N LYS A 35 4.03 9.80 1.62
CA LYS A 35 3.67 9.99 3.03
C LYS A 35 2.36 10.77 3.16
N GLY A 36 1.47 10.30 4.02
CA GLY A 36 0.13 10.86 4.25
C GLY A 36 -0.91 10.45 3.20
N THR A 37 -0.55 9.61 2.23
CA THR A 37 -1.52 9.07 1.27
C THR A 37 -2.28 7.92 1.91
N GLU A 38 -3.61 7.99 1.83
CA GLU A 38 -4.50 6.90 2.21
C GLU A 38 -4.55 5.84 1.09
N VAL A 39 -4.49 4.59 1.50
CA VAL A 39 -4.43 3.42 0.62
C VAL A 39 -5.42 2.39 1.11
N HIS A 40 -6.26 1.90 0.21
CA HIS A 40 -7.21 0.82 0.48
C HIS A 40 -6.74 -0.47 -0.18
N VAL A 41 -6.66 -1.57 0.58
CA VAL A 41 -6.25 -2.88 0.04
C VAL A 41 -7.48 -3.60 -0.51
N LYS A 42 -7.58 -3.64 -1.83
CA LYS A 42 -8.72 -4.18 -2.57
C LYS A 42 -8.65 -5.69 -2.71
N LYS A 43 -7.47 -6.21 -3.07
CA LYS A 43 -7.28 -7.63 -3.36
C LYS A 43 -5.82 -8.00 -3.24
N VAL A 44 -5.57 -9.27 -2.94
CA VAL A 44 -4.25 -9.88 -3.08
C VAL A 44 -4.39 -11.02 -4.09
N ALA A 45 -3.43 -11.14 -5.01
CA ALA A 45 -3.43 -12.23 -5.97
C ALA A 45 -3.44 -13.61 -5.26
N PRO A 46 -3.93 -14.68 -5.90
CA PRO A 46 -4.08 -15.99 -5.25
C PRO A 46 -2.79 -16.57 -4.66
N LEU A 47 -1.64 -16.25 -5.25
CA LEU A 47 -0.31 -16.67 -4.79
C LEU A 47 0.34 -15.68 -3.83
N GLY A 48 -0.38 -14.62 -3.45
CA GLY A 48 0.07 -13.61 -2.49
C GLY A 48 0.83 -12.42 -3.07
N ASP A 49 1.01 -12.33 -4.39
CA ASP A 49 1.67 -11.24 -5.13
C ASP A 49 1.12 -11.17 -6.57
N PRO A 50 0.76 -9.98 -7.12
CA PRO A 50 0.80 -8.65 -6.51
C PRO A 50 -0.36 -8.34 -5.55
N ILE A 51 -0.26 -7.19 -4.90
CA ILE A 51 -1.32 -6.57 -4.08
C ILE A 51 -1.99 -5.48 -4.92
N GLU A 52 -3.30 -5.56 -5.06
CA GLU A 52 -4.14 -4.53 -5.70
C GLU A 52 -4.69 -3.59 -4.64
N LEU A 53 -4.56 -2.29 -4.90
CA LEU A 53 -4.90 -1.24 -3.97
C LEU A 53 -5.50 -0.03 -4.67
N THR A 54 -6.35 0.70 -3.95
CA THR A 54 -6.91 1.97 -4.41
C THR A 54 -6.12 3.11 -3.77
N VAL A 55 -5.59 3.99 -4.60
CA VAL A 55 -4.80 5.16 -4.21
C VAL A 55 -5.34 6.35 -4.98
N ARG A 56 -5.68 7.44 -4.30
CA ARG A 56 -6.15 8.69 -4.95
C ARG A 56 -7.25 8.48 -6.01
N GLY A 57 -8.15 7.52 -5.78
CA GLY A 57 -9.28 7.23 -6.66
C GLY A 57 -8.96 6.36 -7.89
N TYR A 58 -7.76 5.80 -8.01
CA TYR A 58 -7.43 4.83 -9.06
C TYR A 58 -6.87 3.52 -8.49
N GLU A 59 -6.95 2.46 -9.27
CA GLU A 59 -6.43 1.14 -8.91
C GLU A 59 -4.96 1.01 -9.32
N LEU A 60 -4.14 0.54 -8.39
CA LEU A 60 -2.71 0.35 -8.56
C LEU A 60 -2.36 -1.07 -8.10
N SER A 61 -1.58 -1.78 -8.90
CA SER A 61 -0.99 -3.07 -8.51
C SER A 61 0.46 -2.85 -8.12
N ILE A 62 0.83 -3.28 -6.91
CA ILE A 62 2.19 -3.21 -6.41
C ILE A 62 2.71 -4.60 -6.06
N ARG A 63 4.00 -4.83 -6.26
CA ARG A 63 4.64 -6.06 -5.81
C ARG A 63 4.65 -6.13 -4.29
N LYS A 64 4.51 -7.33 -3.74
CA LYS A 64 4.55 -7.62 -2.30
C LYS A 64 5.86 -7.15 -1.66
N ASP A 65 6.98 -7.26 -2.38
CA ASP A 65 8.29 -6.82 -1.89
C ASP A 65 8.40 -5.29 -1.84
N GLU A 66 7.76 -4.60 -2.80
CA GLU A 66 7.67 -3.14 -2.77
C GLU A 66 6.75 -2.69 -1.62
N ALA A 67 5.62 -3.37 -1.41
CA ALA A 67 4.72 -3.12 -0.28
C ALA A 67 5.38 -3.36 1.10
N ALA A 68 6.32 -4.31 1.21
CA ALA A 68 7.11 -4.53 2.42
C ALA A 68 8.04 -3.35 2.76
N SER A 69 8.33 -2.49 1.78
CA SER A 69 9.14 -1.28 1.95
C SER A 69 8.31 -0.05 2.32
N ILE A 70 6.98 -0.18 2.44
CA ILE A 70 6.06 0.93 2.75
C ILE A 70 5.60 0.76 4.19
N GLU A 71 6.02 1.65 5.07
CA GLU A 71 5.53 1.71 6.46
C GLU A 71 4.18 2.43 6.49
N VAL A 72 3.25 1.89 7.28
CA VAL A 72 1.88 2.38 7.37
C VAL A 72 1.45 2.58 8.82
N VAL A 73 0.45 3.44 9.00
CA VAL A 73 -0.23 3.75 10.26
C VAL A 73 -1.73 3.80 10.03
N ASP A 74 -2.51 3.91 11.12
CA ASP A 74 -3.96 4.08 11.10
C ASP A 74 -4.69 3.00 10.29
N VAL A 75 -4.31 1.73 10.50
CA VAL A 75 -4.97 0.60 9.85
C VAL A 75 -6.39 0.43 10.41
N HIS A 76 -7.39 0.49 9.55
CA HIS A 76 -8.79 0.38 9.93
C HIS A 76 -9.60 -0.35 8.85
N LYS A 77 -10.73 -0.96 9.26
CA LYS A 77 -11.67 -1.56 8.30
C LYS A 77 -12.45 -0.47 7.60
N VAL A 78 -12.64 -0.62 6.30
CA VAL A 78 -13.62 0.17 5.56
C VAL A 78 -14.96 -0.52 5.72
N GLU A 79 -15.92 0.13 6.37
CA GLU A 79 -17.32 -0.27 6.28
C GLU A 79 -17.81 0.11 4.89
N GLU A 80 -17.88 -0.86 3.99
CA GLU A 80 -18.67 -0.72 2.76
C GLU A 80 -20.14 -0.60 3.18
N ALA A 81 -20.69 0.60 2.99
CA ALA A 81 -22.11 0.91 3.23
C ALA A 81 -23.02 0.25 2.19
#